data_AF-A0A094WKT1-F1
#
_entry.id   AF-A0A094WKT1-F1
#
_cell.length_a   1.000
_cell.length_b   1.000
_cell.length_c   1.000
_cell.angle_alpha   90.00
_cell.angle_beta   90.00
_cell.angle_gamma   90.00
#
_symmetry.space_group_name_H-M   'P 1'
#
loop_
_entity.id
_entity.type
_entity.pdbx_description
1 polymer ?
#
loop_
_entity_poly.entity_id
_entity_poly.type
_entity_poly.pdbx_seq_one_letter_code
_entity_poly.pdbx_strand_id
1 'polypeptide(L)'
;MEITIHKKRSVKEAGDLIATVDDKLYALIEDEDDKYPYLLLDLQTFKIIQNYDSLPTNQELEFDIEAELSGVYHHEDAEININ
;
A
#
# COMPACT_ATOMS: atom_id res chain seq x y z
N MET A 1 10.64 13.14 3.17
CA MET A 1 9.47 12.39 3.65
C MET A 1 9.91 11.67 4.91
N GLU A 2 9.28 11.96 6.04
CA GLU A 2 9.59 11.33 7.32
C GLU A 2 8.34 10.60 7.81
N ILE A 3 8.44 9.30 8.03
CA ILE A 3 7.29 8.44 8.35
C ILE A 3 7.50 7.90 9.77
N THR A 4 6.62 8.27 10.70
CA THR A 4 6.65 7.81 12.10
C THR A 4 5.51 6.83 12.30
N ILE A 5 5.80 5.58 12.72
CA ILE A 5 4.81 4.50 12.73
C ILE A 5 4.90 3.65 14.00
N HIS A 6 3.74 3.26 14.55
CA HIS A 6 3.65 2.64 15.87
C HIS A 6 3.40 1.12 15.88
N LYS A 7 3.07 0.43 14.76
CA LYS A 7 2.95 -1.04 14.72
C LYS A 7 2.93 -1.64 13.29
N LYS A 8 3.65 -2.76 13.06
CA LYS A 8 3.61 -3.52 11.78
C LYS A 8 2.40 -4.46 11.74
N ARG A 9 1.66 -4.50 10.62
CA ARG A 9 0.60 -5.49 10.33
C ARG A 9 0.74 -6.08 8.92
N SER A 10 -0.14 -7.02 8.58
CA SER A 10 -0.40 -7.49 7.20
C SER A 10 -1.55 -6.68 6.58
N VAL A 11 -1.68 -6.69 5.25
CA VAL A 11 -2.87 -6.14 4.58
C VAL A 11 -4.13 -6.81 5.14
N LYS A 12 -5.10 -6.00 5.55
CA LYS A 12 -6.36 -6.46 6.13
C LYS A 12 -7.56 -5.74 5.56
N GLU A 13 -7.39 -4.53 5.03
CA GLU A 13 -8.50 -3.73 4.52
C GLU A 13 -8.01 -2.70 3.49
N ALA A 14 -8.95 -2.17 2.71
CA ALA A 14 -8.70 -1.00 1.89
C ALA A 14 -8.32 0.20 2.76
N GLY A 15 -7.39 1.03 2.28
CA GLY A 15 -6.75 2.07 3.06
C GLY A 15 -5.52 1.58 3.84
N ASP A 16 -5.01 0.39 3.57
CA ASP A 16 -3.68 0.00 4.03
C ASP A 16 -2.58 0.76 3.25
N LEU A 17 -1.64 1.32 4.00
CA LEU A 17 -0.41 1.92 3.48
C LEU A 17 0.69 0.87 3.49
N ILE A 18 1.36 0.73 2.36
CA ILE A 18 2.39 -0.27 2.11
C ILE A 18 3.70 0.48 1.92
N ALA A 19 4.68 0.21 2.77
CA ALA A 19 6.01 0.76 2.63
C ALA A 19 7.00 -0.34 2.25
N THR A 20 7.94 -0.01 1.38
CA THR A 20 9.02 -0.88 0.96
C THR A 20 10.31 -0.57 1.69
N VAL A 21 11.31 -1.43 1.54
CA VAL A 21 12.66 -1.20 2.10
C VAL A 21 13.44 -0.08 1.39
N ASP A 22 13.01 0.33 0.19
CA ASP A 22 13.60 1.42 -0.60
C ASP A 22 12.88 2.77 -0.40
N ASP A 23 12.16 2.93 0.72
CA ASP A 23 11.43 4.14 1.12
C ASP A 23 10.36 4.60 0.11
N LYS A 24 9.82 3.68 -0.70
CA LYS A 24 8.62 3.93 -1.50
C LYS A 24 7.35 3.61 -0.70
N LEU A 25 6.29 4.29 -1.10
CA LEU A 25 5.01 4.31 -0.39
C LEU A 25 3.90 4.05 -1.39
N TYR A 26 3.06 3.09 -1.04
CA TYR A 26 1.91 2.68 -1.81
C TYR A 26 0.66 2.68 -0.93
N ALA A 27 -0.50 2.79 -1.55
CA ALA A 27 -1.78 2.64 -0.89
C ALA A 27 -2.61 1.59 -1.61
N LEU A 28 -3.31 0.76 -0.84
CA LEU A 28 -4.36 -0.08 -1.38
C LEU A 28 -5.69 0.67 -1.25
N ILE A 29 -6.36 0.92 -2.37
CA ILE A 29 -7.62 1.67 -2.42
C ILE A 29 -8.71 0.74 -2.94
N GLU A 30 -9.95 0.95 -2.51
CA GLU A 30 -11.10 0.21 -3.01
C GLU A 30 -11.97 1.10 -3.91
N ASP A 31 -12.29 0.58 -5.10
CA ASP A 31 -13.26 1.12 -6.05
C ASP A 31 -14.38 0.08 -6.21
N GLU A 32 -15.43 0.23 -5.40
CA GLU A 32 -16.51 -0.77 -5.25
C GLU A 32 -17.30 -1.05 -6.54
N ASP A 33 -17.22 -0.15 -7.53
CA ASP A 33 -17.95 -0.26 -8.80
C ASP A 33 -17.16 -1.02 -9.90
N ASP A 34 -15.89 -1.38 -9.65
CA ASP A 34 -15.05 -2.12 -10.59
C ASP A 34 -15.08 -3.65 -10.36
N LYS A 35 -14.84 -4.41 -11.45
CA LYS A 35 -14.64 -5.86 -11.40
C LYS A 35 -13.38 -6.24 -10.60
N TYR A 36 -12.37 -5.36 -10.58
CA TYR A 36 -11.14 -5.52 -9.82
C TYR A 36 -11.02 -4.37 -8.81
N PRO A 37 -11.77 -4.45 -7.69
CA PRO A 37 -12.02 -3.28 -6.85
C PRO A 37 -10.78 -2.84 -6.05
N TYR A 38 -9.76 -3.69 -5.87
CA TYR A 38 -8.60 -3.34 -5.05
C TYR A 38 -7.47 -2.80 -5.93
N LEU A 39 -7.15 -1.53 -5.78
CA LEU A 39 -6.19 -0.80 -6.59
C LEU A 39 -4.91 -0.53 -5.80
N LEU A 40 -3.76 -0.96 -6.31
CA LEU A 40 -2.45 -0.61 -5.75
C LEU A 40 -1.95 0.70 -6.38
N LEU A 41 -1.97 1.77 -5.60
CA LEU A 41 -1.55 3.11 -6.00
C LEU A 41 -0.13 3.40 -5.51
N ASP A 42 0.76 3.82 -6.40
CA ASP A 42 2.03 4.46 -6.04
C ASP A 42 1.79 5.92 -5.63
N LEU A 43 2.12 6.27 -4.38
CA LEU A 43 1.89 7.61 -3.84
C LEU A 43 2.93 8.65 -4.28
N GLN A 44 4.06 8.24 -4.87
CA GLN A 44 5.04 9.16 -5.44
C GLN A 44 4.64 9.60 -6.85
N THR A 45 4.07 8.69 -7.64
CA THR A 45 3.73 8.96 -9.04
C THR A 45 2.23 9.10 -9.31
N PHE A 46 1.38 8.78 -8.34
CA PHE A 46 -0.08 8.72 -8.46
C PHE A 46 -0.55 7.81 -9.60
N LYS A 47 0.17 6.71 -9.82
CA LYS A 47 -0.17 5.70 -10.84
C LYS A 47 -0.68 4.44 -10.18
N ILE A 48 -1.71 3.86 -10.79
CA ILE A 48 -2.14 2.51 -10.46
C ILE A 48 -1.15 1.53 -11.06
N ILE A 49 -0.55 0.69 -10.22
CA ILE A 49 0.40 -0.35 -10.61
C ILE A 49 -0.36 -1.61 -11.00
N GLN A 50 -1.36 -1.98 -10.20
CA GLN A 50 -2.10 -3.23 -10.38
C GLN A 50 -3.51 -3.11 -9.79
N ASN A 51 -4.44 -3.90 -10.36
CA ASN A 51 -5.78 -4.10 -9.82
C ASN A 51 -5.95 -5.57 -9.43
N TYR A 52 -6.63 -5.82 -8.32
CA TYR A 52 -6.90 -7.16 -7.80
C TYR A 52 -8.41 -7.39 -7.65
N ASP A 53 -8.82 -8.64 -7.82
CA ASP A 53 -10.21 -9.08 -7.58
C ASP A 53 -10.51 -9.27 -6.08
N SER A 54 -9.46 -9.37 -5.26
CA SER A 54 -9.50 -9.56 -3.81
C SER A 54 -8.31 -8.86 -3.15
N LEU A 55 -8.33 -8.70 -1.82
CA LEU A 55 -7.21 -8.10 -1.09
C LEU A 55 -5.93 -8.90 -1.37
N PRO A 56 -4.85 -8.26 -1.87
CA PRO A 56 -3.62 -8.95 -2.21
C PRO A 56 -2.88 -9.39 -0.95
N THR A 57 -2.16 -10.51 -1.08
CA THR A 57 -1.20 -10.96 -0.08
C THR A 57 0.10 -10.14 -0.16
N ASN A 58 0.88 -10.14 0.92
CA ASN A 58 2.20 -9.50 0.91
C ASN A 58 3.10 -10.04 -0.22
N GLN A 59 3.01 -11.34 -0.55
CA GLN A 59 3.83 -11.95 -1.61
C GLN A 59 3.45 -11.43 -3.00
N GLU A 60 2.16 -11.25 -3.26
CA GLU A 60 1.68 -10.66 -4.51
C GLU A 60 2.11 -9.19 -4.62
N LEU A 61 1.99 -8.43 -3.52
CA LEU A 61 2.48 -7.05 -3.47
C LEU A 61 3.98 -6.95 -3.76
N GLU A 62 4.82 -7.78 -3.12
CA GLU A 62 6.27 -7.77 -3.35
C GLU A 62 6.63 -8.13 -4.80
N PHE A 63 5.87 -9.05 -5.40
CA PHE A 63 6.05 -9.43 -6.79
C PHE A 63 5.71 -8.28 -7.75
N ASP A 64 4.56 -7.63 -7.57
CA ASP A 64 4.10 -6.55 -8.46
C ASP A 64 4.87 -5.24 -8.25
N ILE A 65 5.32 -4.97 -7.02
CA ILE A 65 6.14 -3.78 -6.68
C ILE A 65 7.60 -3.98 -7.07
N GLU A 66 8.04 -5.23 -7.25
CA GLU A 66 9.43 -5.63 -7.45
C GLU A 66 10.36 -5.19 -6.29
N ALA A 67 9.83 -5.13 -5.06
CA ALA A 67 10.59 -4.77 -3.86
C ALA A 67 10.02 -5.46 -2.60
N GLU A 68 10.89 -5.70 -1.62
CA GLU A 68 10.48 -6.24 -0.31
C GLU A 68 9.70 -5.18 0.50
N LEU A 69 8.66 -5.62 1.21
CA LEU A 69 7.89 -4.74 2.09
C LEU A 69 8.65 -4.52 3.41
N SER A 70 8.84 -3.26 3.78
CA SER A 70 9.33 -2.92 5.12
C SER A 70 8.20 -3.00 6.16
N GLY A 71 6.95 -2.81 5.74
CA GLY A 71 5.74 -3.06 6.53
C GLY A 71 4.44 -2.61 5.84
N VAL A 72 3.32 -3.10 6.37
CA VAL A 72 1.97 -2.64 6.04
C VAL A 72 1.36 -1.99 7.27
N TYR A 73 0.68 -0.86 7.08
CA TYR A 73 0.23 0.02 8.15
C TYR A 73 -1.20 0.49 7.89
N HIS A 74 -1.99 0.64 8.94
CA HIS A 74 -3.31 1.26 8.82
C HIS A 74 -3.16 2.74 8.52
N HIS A 75 -3.96 3.28 7.59
CA HIS A 75 -3.97 4.73 7.34
C HIS A 75 -4.24 5.59 8.59
N GLU A 76 -5.02 5.12 9.57
CA GLU A 76 -5.29 5.88 10.80
C GLU A 76 -4.07 5.96 11.75
N ASP A 77 -3.14 5.01 11.64
CA ASP A 77 -1.95 4.89 12.50
C ASP A 77 -0.69 5.45 11.82
N ALA A 78 -0.82 6.09 10.65
CA ALA A 78 0.29 6.53 9.83
C ALA A 78 0.17 8.02 9.46
N GLU A 79 1.22 8.79 9.76
CA GLU A 79 1.35 10.18 9.38
C GLU A 79 2.40 10.33 8.29
N ILE A 80 2.01 10.88 7.13
CA ILE A 80 2.92 11.17 6.02
C ILE A 80 3.34 12.64 6.12
N ASN A 81 4.57 12.90 6.58
CA ASN A 81 5.12 14.25 6.61
C ASN A 81 5.89 14.57 5.32
N ILE A 82 5.42 15.59 4.60
CA ILE A 82 6.05 16.14 3.39
C ILE A 82 6.70 17.49 3.77
N ASN A 83 8.03 17.52 3.81
CA ASN A 83 8.83 18.75 3.98
C ASN A 83 9.28 19.29 2.63
#